data_AF-A0A6G0FEW6-F1
#
_entry.id   AF-A0A6G0FEW6-F1
#
_cell.length_a   1.000
_cell.length_b   1.000
_cell.length_c   1.000
_cell.angle_alpha   90.00
_cell.angle_beta   90.00
_cell.angle_gamma   90.00
#
_symmetry.space_group_name_H-M   'P 1'
#
loop_
_entity.id
_entity.type
_entity.pdbx_description
1 polymer ?
#
loop_
_entity_poly.entity_id
_entity_poly.type
_entity_poly.pdbx_seq_one_letter_code
_entity_poly.pdbx_strand_id
1 'polypeptide(L)'
;MNGNSPAAGGAVRAVLRSVDPEPVAVALPLGPGRPPVTVLHRTADGRWSRGPRPLTDLERRALAWDASCARARSVARAVERHLAGHAGPSDVRVDGDRVRVALRVDGAECWTRWRAYFHITAVGEGSRPHTLVGDGERDGVRVTVVAHGAAPRRRGRRPFRVGDATYDLAAPLRDAHGDVWYFQGCRRPDGMPLLSLDGRPERCSLANVAAHLGPLSPVCDTRRAGDRTSPPEPAG
;
A
#
# COMPACT_ATOMS: atom_id res chain seq x y z
N MET A 1 31.27 -10.41 -76.22
CA MET A 1 30.76 -9.07 -75.82
C MET A 1 29.24 -9.17 -75.80
N ASN A 2 28.65 -9.47 -74.63
CA ASN A 2 27.89 -8.54 -73.75
C ASN A 2 26.41 -8.42 -74.20
N GLY A 3 25.35 -8.63 -73.42
CA GLY A 3 25.15 -9.03 -72.02
C GLY A 3 23.65 -8.96 -71.62
N ASN A 4 23.30 -9.71 -70.56
CA ASN A 4 22.26 -9.53 -69.53
C ASN A 4 20.72 -9.56 -69.82
N SER A 5 20.13 -10.72 -69.50
CA SER A 5 19.22 -11.04 -68.36
C SER A 5 17.95 -10.23 -67.99
N PRO A 6 16.88 -10.91 -67.48
CA PRO A 6 15.53 -10.40 -67.28
C PRO A 6 15.32 -9.75 -65.89
N ALA A 7 14.56 -8.66 -65.83
CA ALA A 7 14.19 -7.99 -64.58
C ALA A 7 12.65 -7.96 -64.40
N ALA A 8 12.10 -9.03 -63.84
CA ALA A 8 10.76 -9.05 -63.24
C ALA A 8 10.67 -10.18 -62.19
N GLY A 9 11.49 -10.07 -61.14
CA GLY A 9 11.62 -11.11 -60.11
C GLY A 9 12.22 -10.61 -58.80
N GLY A 10 11.97 -9.34 -58.43
CA GLY A 10 12.64 -8.68 -57.32
C GLY A 10 11.74 -7.74 -56.53
N ALA A 11 10.69 -8.25 -55.89
CA ALA A 11 9.93 -7.47 -54.89
C ALA A 11 9.50 -8.26 -53.65
N VAL A 12 9.81 -9.56 -53.54
CA VAL A 12 9.33 -10.40 -52.43
C VAL A 12 10.42 -10.72 -51.40
N ARG A 13 11.68 -10.31 -51.60
CA ARG A 13 12.81 -10.77 -50.77
C ARG A 13 13.54 -9.74 -49.91
N ALA A 14 12.94 -8.58 -49.64
CA ALA A 14 13.63 -7.50 -48.89
C ALA A 14 12.98 -7.09 -47.56
N VAL A 15 11.95 -7.79 -47.06
CA VAL A 15 11.30 -7.46 -45.75
C VAL A 15 11.52 -8.52 -44.67
N LEU A 16 12.25 -9.62 -44.97
CA LEU A 16 12.33 -10.78 -44.09
C LEU A 16 13.55 -10.86 -43.15
N ARG A 17 14.25 -9.76 -42.84
CA ARG A 17 15.49 -9.87 -42.03
C ARG A 17 15.73 -8.93 -40.85
N SER A 18 14.77 -8.13 -40.40
CA SER A 18 14.95 -7.45 -39.10
C SER A 18 13.64 -6.96 -38.51
N VAL A 19 12.83 -7.87 -37.96
CA VAL A 19 11.79 -7.47 -37.00
C VAL A 19 11.73 -8.55 -35.93
N ASP A 20 11.92 -8.12 -34.68
CA ASP A 20 11.55 -8.85 -33.46
C ASP A 20 10.15 -9.48 -33.57
N PRO A 21 9.80 -10.52 -32.79
CA PRO A 21 8.54 -11.23 -32.92
C PRO A 21 7.36 -10.45 -32.32
N GLU A 22 7.12 -9.24 -32.80
CA GLU A 22 5.84 -8.54 -32.67
C GLU A 22 4.89 -9.06 -33.78
N PRO A 23 3.58 -9.17 -33.52
CA PRO A 23 2.61 -9.65 -34.49
C PRO A 23 2.48 -8.64 -35.65
N VAL A 24 3.21 -8.87 -36.73
CA VAL A 24 3.08 -8.08 -37.96
C VAL A 24 1.81 -8.49 -38.69
N ALA A 25 0.75 -7.71 -38.53
CA ALA A 25 -0.40 -7.75 -39.42
C ALA A 25 0.05 -7.22 -40.80
N VAL A 26 0.18 -8.11 -41.79
CA VAL A 26 0.50 -7.71 -43.16
C VAL A 26 -0.80 -7.39 -43.89
N ALA A 27 -1.08 -6.10 -44.10
CA ALA A 27 -2.13 -5.65 -45.00
C ALA A 27 -1.60 -5.63 -46.44
N LEU A 28 -2.06 -6.55 -47.29
CA LEU A 28 -1.68 -6.55 -48.71
C LEU A 28 -2.53 -5.54 -49.51
N PRO A 29 -1.92 -4.56 -50.19
CA PRO A 29 -2.68 -3.61 -50.98
C PRO A 29 -3.09 -4.19 -52.34
N LEU A 30 -4.35 -4.59 -52.49
CA LEU A 30 -4.96 -4.99 -53.77
C LEU A 30 -5.88 -3.90 -54.35
N GLY A 31 -5.36 -2.98 -55.19
CA GLY A 31 -6.14 -2.12 -56.13
C GLY A 31 -7.31 -1.25 -55.59
N PRO A 32 -7.88 -0.34 -56.40
CA PRO A 32 -9.09 0.42 -56.04
C PRO A 32 -10.36 -0.40 -56.39
N GLY A 33 -11.17 -0.71 -55.37
CA GLY A 33 -12.35 -1.59 -55.44
C GLY A 33 -12.44 -2.64 -54.31
N ARG A 34 -11.83 -2.38 -53.15
CA ARG A 34 -11.43 -3.44 -52.18
C ARG A 34 -12.57 -4.03 -51.33
N PRO A 35 -12.67 -5.38 -51.24
CA PRO A 35 -13.23 -6.06 -50.08
C PRO A 35 -12.30 -5.94 -48.85
N PRO A 36 -12.79 -6.22 -47.62
CA PRO A 36 -12.07 -5.94 -46.37
C PRO A 36 -10.66 -6.54 -46.31
N VAL A 37 -9.72 -5.76 -45.75
CA VAL A 37 -8.34 -6.19 -45.49
C VAL A 37 -8.36 -7.47 -44.66
N THR A 38 -7.80 -8.55 -45.20
CA THR A 38 -7.68 -9.83 -44.48
C THR A 38 -6.37 -9.83 -43.70
N VAL A 39 -6.46 -9.83 -42.37
CA VAL A 39 -5.31 -9.99 -41.48
C VAL A 39 -4.89 -11.46 -41.50
N LEU A 40 -3.61 -11.71 -41.78
CA LEU A 40 -3.01 -13.04 -41.71
C LEU A 40 -2.13 -13.16 -40.47
N HIS A 41 -2.27 -14.25 -39.75
CA HIS A 41 -1.48 -14.59 -38.57
C HIS A 41 -0.46 -15.67 -38.91
N ARG A 42 0.75 -15.54 -38.37
CA ARG A 42 1.78 -16.57 -38.47
C ARG A 42 1.49 -17.69 -37.47
N THR A 43 1.40 -18.93 -37.93
CA THR A 43 1.18 -20.12 -37.10
C THR A 43 2.51 -20.66 -36.54
N ALA A 44 2.46 -21.56 -35.55
CA ALA A 44 3.64 -22.12 -34.90
C ALA A 44 4.53 -22.95 -35.87
N ASP A 45 3.93 -23.53 -36.91
CA ASP A 45 4.60 -24.22 -38.02
C ASP A 45 5.08 -23.27 -39.13
N GLY A 46 4.95 -21.94 -38.94
CA GLY A 46 5.46 -20.92 -39.85
C GLY A 46 4.57 -20.61 -41.06
N ARG A 47 3.35 -21.17 -41.13
CA ARG A 47 2.36 -20.90 -42.18
C ARG A 47 1.55 -19.64 -41.86
N TRP A 48 0.79 -19.15 -42.85
CA TRP A 48 -0.12 -18.03 -42.69
C TRP A 48 -1.56 -18.54 -42.56
N SER A 49 -2.27 -18.09 -41.52
CA SER A 49 -3.68 -18.42 -41.27
C SER A 49 -4.54 -17.17 -41.23
N ARG A 50 -5.78 -17.28 -41.73
CA ARG A 50 -6.82 -16.23 -41.64
C ARG A 50 -7.54 -16.23 -40.29
N GLY A 51 -7.42 -17.31 -39.52
CA GLY A 51 -8.01 -17.41 -38.19
C GLY A 51 -7.07 -16.82 -37.13
N PRO A 52 -7.61 -16.21 -36.06
CA PRO A 52 -6.78 -15.82 -34.93
C PRO A 52 -6.03 -17.05 -34.43
N ARG A 53 -4.70 -16.93 -34.30
CA ARG A 53 -3.91 -18.03 -33.76
C ARG A 53 -4.32 -18.28 -32.30
N PRO A 54 -4.39 -19.54 -31.87
CA PRO A 54 -4.53 -19.82 -30.45
C PRO A 54 -3.37 -19.15 -29.71
N LEU A 55 -3.70 -18.48 -28.60
CA LEU A 55 -2.71 -17.80 -27.77
C LEU A 55 -1.71 -18.82 -27.24
N THR A 56 -0.45 -18.44 -27.23
CA THR A 56 0.57 -19.24 -26.55
C THR A 56 0.33 -19.23 -25.05
N ASP A 57 0.90 -20.20 -24.32
CA ASP A 57 0.85 -20.20 -22.85
C ASP A 57 1.46 -18.95 -22.23
N LEU A 58 2.47 -18.38 -22.89
CA LEU A 58 3.08 -17.13 -22.44
C LEU A 58 2.11 -15.95 -22.60
N GLU A 59 1.45 -15.82 -23.75
CA GLU A 59 0.45 -14.77 -24.00
C GLU A 59 -0.77 -14.91 -23.09
N ARG A 60 -1.25 -16.13 -22.85
CA ARG A 60 -2.32 -16.38 -21.89
C ARG A 60 -1.93 -15.93 -20.49
N ARG A 61 -0.70 -16.21 -20.07
CA ARG A 61 -0.17 -15.75 -18.77
C ARG A 61 0.01 -14.23 -18.72
N ALA A 62 0.48 -13.60 -19.79
CA ALA A 62 0.61 -12.15 -19.88
C ALA A 62 -0.76 -11.44 -19.77
N LEU A 63 -1.76 -11.91 -20.51
CA LEU A 63 -3.12 -11.37 -20.43
C LEU A 63 -3.75 -11.59 -19.03
N ALA A 64 -3.52 -12.75 -18.42
CA ALA A 64 -3.97 -13.01 -17.05
C ALA A 64 -3.30 -12.06 -16.04
N TRP A 65 -2.01 -11.78 -16.23
CA TRP A 65 -1.27 -10.82 -15.42
C TRP A 65 -1.78 -9.38 -15.59
N ASP A 66 -2.02 -8.95 -16.83
CA ASP A 66 -2.58 -7.63 -17.13
C ASP A 66 -3.96 -7.45 -16.51
N ALA A 67 -4.79 -8.49 -16.58
CA ALA A 67 -6.09 -8.53 -15.93
C ALA A 67 -5.96 -8.42 -14.40
N SER A 68 -4.99 -9.11 -13.78
CA SER A 68 -4.70 -8.98 -12.35
C SER A 68 -4.25 -7.57 -11.97
N CYS A 69 -3.36 -6.96 -12.75
CA CYS A 69 -2.93 -5.57 -12.54
C CYS A 69 -4.08 -4.57 -12.72
N ALA A 70 -5.02 -4.81 -13.65
CA ALA A 70 -6.21 -3.99 -13.84
C ALA A 70 -7.18 -4.11 -12.64
N ARG A 71 -7.35 -5.33 -12.09
CA ARG A 71 -8.12 -5.55 -10.85
C ARG A 71 -7.49 -4.81 -9.67
N ALA A 72 -6.17 -4.92 -9.48
CA ALA A 72 -5.46 -4.23 -8.40
C ALA A 72 -5.64 -2.70 -8.47
N ARG A 73 -5.54 -2.12 -9.68
CA ARG A 73 -5.83 -0.68 -9.90
C ARG A 73 -7.27 -0.30 -9.57
N SER A 74 -8.23 -1.16 -9.91
CA SER A 74 -9.64 -0.93 -9.62
C SER A 74 -9.92 -0.95 -8.11
N VAL A 75 -9.31 -1.91 -7.40
CA VAL A 75 -9.37 -2.00 -5.93
C VAL A 75 -8.73 -0.78 -5.28
N ALA A 76 -7.54 -0.37 -5.73
CA ALA A 76 -6.88 0.84 -5.22
C ALA A 76 -7.79 2.08 -5.32
N ARG A 77 -8.41 2.32 -6.49
CA ARG A 77 -9.37 3.42 -6.67
C ARG A 77 -10.61 3.32 -5.79
N ALA A 78 -11.09 2.10 -5.50
CA ALA A 78 -12.19 1.90 -4.57
C ALA A 78 -11.78 2.24 -3.12
N VAL A 79 -10.58 1.84 -2.74
CA VAL A 79 -9.99 2.14 -1.43
C VAL A 79 -9.74 3.64 -1.27
N GLU A 80 -9.15 4.31 -2.27
CA GLU A 80 -8.95 5.77 -2.28
C GLU A 80 -10.27 6.52 -2.10
N ARG A 81 -11.33 6.14 -2.83
CA ARG A 81 -12.66 6.76 -2.68
C ARG A 81 -13.23 6.58 -1.27
N HIS A 82 -13.00 5.42 -0.66
CA HIS A 82 -13.43 5.17 0.71
C HIS A 82 -12.61 5.96 1.74
N LEU A 83 -11.32 6.18 1.46
CA LEU A 83 -10.40 6.92 2.32
C LEU A 83 -10.53 8.44 2.19
N ALA A 84 -11.07 8.96 1.08
CA ALA A 84 -11.26 10.40 0.86
C ALA A 84 -12.12 11.11 1.94
N GLY A 85 -12.94 10.36 2.69
CA GLY A 85 -13.71 10.86 3.83
C GLY A 85 -13.03 10.74 5.20
N HIS A 86 -11.82 10.18 5.27
CA HIS A 86 -11.10 9.94 6.52
C HIS A 86 -9.95 10.95 6.67
N ALA A 87 -9.90 11.64 7.81
CA ALA A 87 -8.86 12.63 8.08
C ALA A 87 -7.52 11.96 8.42
N GLY A 88 -6.50 12.15 7.58
CA GLY A 88 -5.13 11.72 7.81
C GLY A 88 -4.38 11.40 6.52
N PRO A 89 -3.03 11.39 6.53
CA PRO A 89 -2.25 10.98 5.37
C PRO A 89 -2.57 9.51 5.05
N SER A 90 -3.22 9.30 3.92
CA SER A 90 -3.56 7.98 3.39
C SER A 90 -2.91 7.87 2.01
N ASP A 91 -1.95 6.96 1.87
CA ASP A 91 -1.27 6.71 0.59
C ASP A 91 -1.68 5.32 0.11
N VAL A 92 -2.14 5.23 -1.13
CA VAL A 92 -2.53 3.97 -1.76
C VAL A 92 -1.62 3.75 -2.95
N ARG A 93 -0.90 2.62 -2.96
CA ARG A 93 0.02 2.27 -4.05
C ARG A 93 -0.31 0.91 -4.62
N VAL A 94 -0.25 0.81 -5.93
CA VAL A 94 -0.37 -0.46 -6.65
C VAL A 94 1.04 -0.99 -6.91
N ASP A 95 1.28 -2.23 -6.51
CA ASP A 95 2.53 -2.96 -6.69
C ASP A 95 2.22 -4.21 -7.52
N GLY A 96 2.16 -4.03 -8.85
CA GLY A 96 1.74 -5.07 -9.80
C GLY A 96 0.30 -5.53 -9.59
N ASP A 97 0.14 -6.78 -9.15
CA ASP A 97 -1.14 -7.43 -8.83
C ASP A 97 -1.58 -7.22 -7.36
N ARG A 98 -0.86 -6.39 -6.60
CA ARG A 98 -1.11 -6.13 -5.17
C ARG A 98 -1.36 -4.67 -4.89
N VAL A 99 -2.00 -4.40 -3.75
CA VAL A 99 -2.24 -3.04 -3.27
C VAL A 99 -1.60 -2.86 -1.90
N ARG A 100 -0.86 -1.77 -1.73
CA ARG A 100 -0.34 -1.31 -0.45
C ARG A 100 -1.11 -0.09 0.00
N VAL A 101 -1.55 -0.08 1.25
CA VAL A 101 -2.33 1.01 1.82
C VAL A 101 -1.64 1.50 3.08
N ALA A 102 -1.19 2.75 3.11
CA ALA A 102 -0.71 3.40 4.32
C ALA A 102 -1.88 4.15 4.97
N LEU A 103 -2.13 3.88 6.26
CA LEU A 103 -3.21 4.47 7.03
C LEU A 103 -2.67 5.11 8.30
N ARG A 104 -3.23 6.26 8.68
CA ARG A 104 -3.15 6.74 10.05
C ARG A 104 -4.28 6.11 10.86
N VAL A 105 -3.94 5.53 12.01
CA VAL A 105 -4.91 4.84 12.86
C VAL A 105 -4.85 5.41 14.27
N ASP A 106 -5.89 6.15 14.65
CA ASP A 106 -6.02 6.76 15.96
C ASP A 106 -6.64 5.76 16.96
N GLY A 107 -5.92 4.68 17.24
CA GLY A 107 -6.27 3.71 18.29
C GLY A 107 -6.88 2.38 17.81
N ALA A 108 -7.10 1.49 18.78
CA ALA A 108 -7.38 0.07 18.53
C ALA A 108 -8.75 -0.21 17.87
N GLU A 109 -9.76 0.61 18.15
CA GLU A 109 -11.09 0.47 17.52
C GLU A 109 -11.06 0.83 16.03
N CYS A 110 -10.33 1.90 15.69
CA CYS A 110 -10.07 2.28 14.30
C CYS A 110 -9.32 1.15 13.57
N TRP A 111 -8.29 0.57 14.21
CA TRP A 111 -7.59 -0.60 13.66
C TRP A 111 -8.52 -1.81 13.44
N THR A 112 -9.40 -2.09 14.40
CA THR A 112 -10.31 -3.25 14.34
C THR A 112 -11.30 -3.10 13.17
N ARG A 113 -11.79 -1.88 12.94
CA ARG A 113 -12.63 -1.55 11.77
C ARG A 113 -11.89 -1.77 10.45
N TRP A 114 -10.63 -1.33 10.37
CA TRP A 114 -9.80 -1.55 9.18
C TRP A 114 -9.48 -3.02 8.95
N ARG A 115 -9.23 -3.81 10.01
CA ARG A 115 -9.04 -5.26 9.89
C ARG A 115 -10.26 -5.95 9.31
N ALA A 116 -11.47 -5.56 9.73
CA ALA A 116 -12.70 -6.09 9.17
C ALA A 116 -12.87 -5.68 7.70
N TYR A 117 -12.59 -4.42 7.36
CA TYR A 117 -12.76 -3.88 6.01
C TYR A 117 -11.79 -4.47 4.97
N PHE A 118 -10.55 -4.75 5.36
CA PHE A 118 -9.52 -5.34 4.49
C PHE A 118 -9.39 -6.85 4.62
N HIS A 119 -10.27 -7.50 5.40
CA HIS A 119 -10.19 -8.92 5.73
C HIS A 119 -8.76 -9.35 6.14
N ILE A 120 -8.14 -8.59 7.05
CA ILE A 120 -6.77 -8.81 7.50
C ILE A 120 -6.71 -10.08 8.35
N THR A 121 -6.04 -11.11 7.84
CA THR A 121 -5.92 -12.43 8.49
C THR A 121 -4.63 -12.56 9.29
N ALA A 122 -3.56 -11.89 8.86
CA ALA A 122 -2.26 -11.87 9.54
C ALA A 122 -1.88 -10.45 9.94
N VAL A 123 -1.38 -10.27 11.16
CA VAL A 123 -0.87 -8.99 11.68
C VAL A 123 0.56 -9.21 12.17
N GLY A 124 1.49 -8.42 11.65
CA GLY A 124 2.88 -8.34 12.08
C GLY A 124 3.22 -6.94 12.58
N GLU A 125 4.21 -6.84 13.47
CA GLU A 125 4.85 -5.56 13.76
C GLU A 125 5.72 -5.16 12.56
N GLY A 126 5.54 -3.95 12.05
CA GLY A 126 6.32 -3.42 10.94
C GLY A 126 7.76 -3.11 11.34
N SER A 127 8.65 -3.00 10.36
CA SER A 127 10.07 -2.67 10.57
C SER A 127 10.32 -1.27 11.14
N ARG A 128 9.30 -0.42 11.20
CA ARG A 128 9.33 0.92 11.81
C ARG A 128 8.53 0.94 13.12
N PRO A 129 8.99 1.65 14.16
CA PRO A 129 8.24 1.79 15.41
C PRO A 129 6.83 2.36 15.14
N HIS A 130 5.85 1.89 15.90
CA HIS A 130 4.42 2.26 15.79
C HIS A 130 3.75 2.00 14.45
N THR A 131 4.32 1.06 13.69
CA THR A 131 3.74 0.61 12.42
C THR A 131 3.24 -0.82 12.58
N LEU A 132 1.94 -1.03 12.41
CA LEU A 132 1.38 -2.38 12.25
C LEU A 132 1.29 -2.68 10.76
N VAL A 133 1.68 -3.89 10.38
CA VAL A 133 1.49 -4.40 9.03
C VAL A 133 0.45 -5.50 9.10
N GLY A 134 -0.63 -5.34 8.34
CA GLY A 134 -1.67 -6.36 8.21
C GLY A 134 -1.79 -6.79 6.77
N ASP A 135 -1.78 -8.10 6.53
CA ASP A 135 -2.04 -8.66 5.21
C ASP A 135 -3.47 -9.20 5.15
N GLY A 136 -4.17 -8.83 4.08
CA GLY A 136 -5.54 -9.23 3.81
C GLY A 136 -5.81 -9.38 2.33
N GLU A 137 -7.07 -9.61 2.00
CA GLU A 137 -7.53 -9.79 0.63
C GLU A 137 -8.82 -9.00 0.41
N ARG A 138 -8.93 -8.37 -0.75
CA ARG A 138 -10.13 -7.66 -1.15
C ARG A 138 -10.42 -7.91 -2.62
N ASP A 139 -11.62 -8.38 -2.93
CA ASP A 139 -12.07 -8.66 -4.30
C ASP A 139 -11.08 -9.55 -5.10
N GLY A 140 -10.44 -10.52 -4.42
CA GLY A 140 -9.43 -11.40 -5.03
C GLY A 140 -8.02 -10.79 -5.16
N VAL A 141 -7.79 -9.59 -4.62
CA VAL A 141 -6.52 -8.86 -4.68
C VAL A 141 -5.88 -8.82 -3.29
N ARG A 142 -4.59 -9.16 -3.20
CA ARG A 142 -3.83 -9.05 -1.95
C ARG A 142 -3.64 -7.60 -1.57
N VAL A 143 -3.99 -7.26 -0.33
CA VAL A 143 -3.85 -5.92 0.23
C VAL A 143 -2.94 -5.98 1.46
N THR A 144 -1.85 -5.23 1.43
CA THR A 144 -0.96 -5.02 2.58
C THR A 144 -1.26 -3.65 3.17
N VAL A 145 -1.70 -3.62 4.42
CA VAL A 145 -2.06 -2.40 5.14
C VAL A 145 -0.95 -2.07 6.12
N VAL A 146 -0.41 -0.87 6.00
CA VAL A 146 0.61 -0.31 6.88
C VAL A 146 -0.06 0.77 7.72
N ALA A 147 -0.35 0.46 8.98
CA ALA A 147 -1.01 1.37 9.89
C ALA A 147 0.01 2.07 10.80
N HIS A 148 0.09 3.39 10.69
CA HIS A 148 0.90 4.25 11.55
C HIS A 148 0.08 4.77 12.73
N GLY A 149 0.65 4.74 13.94
CA GLY A 149 -0.02 5.16 15.18
C GLY A 149 -0.86 4.05 15.84
N ALA A 150 -0.92 2.87 15.22
CA ALA A 150 -1.72 1.73 15.65
C ALA A 150 -1.06 0.86 16.71
N ALA A 151 -0.02 1.31 17.43
CA ALA A 151 0.46 0.53 18.55
C ALA A 151 -0.73 0.36 19.52
N PRO A 152 -1.16 -0.87 19.83
CA PRO A 152 -2.14 -1.05 20.88
C PRO A 152 -1.49 -0.47 22.14
N ARG A 153 -2.05 0.62 22.67
CA ARG A 153 -1.86 0.98 24.07
C ARG A 153 -2.26 -0.27 24.84
N ARG A 154 -1.31 -1.15 25.17
CA ARG A 154 -1.56 -2.36 25.96
C ARG A 154 -2.13 -1.80 27.27
N ARG A 155 -3.45 -1.92 27.45
CA ARG A 155 -4.21 -1.45 28.62
C ARG A 155 -3.90 -2.31 29.87
N GLY A 156 -2.63 -2.59 30.11
CA GLY A 156 -2.12 -3.11 31.37
C GLY A 156 -1.11 -2.09 31.88
N ARG A 157 -1.31 -1.61 33.10
CA ARG A 157 -0.39 -0.68 33.76
C ARG A 157 1.03 -1.24 33.65
N ARG A 158 1.99 -0.41 33.27
CA ARG A 158 3.42 -0.76 33.17
C ARG A 158 4.20 0.12 34.13
N PRO A 159 4.09 -0.11 35.44
CA PRO A 159 4.79 0.69 36.42
C PRO A 159 6.30 0.49 36.26
N PHE A 160 7.04 1.60 36.27
CA PHE A 160 8.49 1.61 36.35
C PHE A 160 8.93 2.68 37.34
N ARG A 161 9.85 2.33 38.23
CA ARG A 161 10.35 3.24 39.26
C ARG A 161 11.66 3.88 38.84
N VAL A 162 11.75 5.19 39.02
CA VAL A 162 13.00 5.96 38.91
C VAL A 162 13.08 6.84 40.16
N GLY A 163 14.05 6.54 41.03
CA GLY A 163 14.08 7.11 42.38
C GLY A 163 12.79 6.77 43.13
N ASP A 164 12.18 7.78 43.75
CA ASP A 164 10.92 7.66 44.49
C ASP A 164 9.67 7.76 43.61
N ALA A 165 9.82 8.09 42.32
CA ALA A 165 8.70 8.26 41.40
C ALA A 165 8.35 6.95 40.66
N THR A 166 7.05 6.63 40.60
CA THR A 166 6.52 5.51 39.80
C THR A 166 5.83 6.06 38.55
N TYR A 167 6.37 5.72 37.39
CA TYR A 167 5.84 6.10 36.08
C TYR A 167 5.06 4.95 35.46
N ASP A 168 3.86 5.20 34.93
CA ASP A 168 3.14 4.22 34.13
C ASP A 168 3.51 4.36 32.67
N LEU A 169 4.35 3.45 32.17
CA LEU A 169 4.80 3.43 30.78
C LEU A 169 3.72 3.01 29.78
N ALA A 170 2.51 2.66 30.25
CA ALA A 170 1.37 2.38 29.40
C ALA A 170 0.68 3.66 28.90
N ALA A 171 0.94 4.80 29.53
CA ALA A 171 0.40 6.11 29.18
C ALA A 171 1.50 7.05 28.65
N PRO A 172 1.14 8.05 27.82
CA PRO A 172 2.05 9.15 27.53
C PRO A 172 2.38 9.92 28.80
N LEU A 173 3.61 10.41 28.87
CA LEU A 173 4.14 11.17 29.99
C LEU A 173 4.47 12.58 29.49
N ARG A 174 4.00 13.60 30.18
CA ARG A 174 4.25 15.01 29.86
C ARG A 174 5.34 15.57 30.78
N ASP A 175 6.28 16.31 30.21
CA ASP A 175 7.32 17.01 30.98
C ASP A 175 6.89 18.40 31.45
N ALA A 176 7.78 19.09 32.18
CA ALA A 176 7.53 20.44 32.69
C ALA A 176 7.35 21.50 31.58
N HIS A 177 7.82 21.22 30.37
CA HIS A 177 7.71 22.11 29.20
C HIS A 177 6.44 21.85 28.38
N GLY A 178 5.69 20.80 28.72
CA GLY A 178 4.45 20.43 28.05
C GLY A 178 4.63 19.42 26.91
N ASP A 179 5.87 19.02 26.63
CA ASP A 179 6.18 18.03 25.62
C ASP A 179 5.75 16.63 26.07
N VAL A 180 5.31 15.82 25.11
CA VAL A 180 4.73 14.49 25.39
C VAL A 180 5.69 13.39 24.95
N TRP A 181 6.06 12.57 25.92
CA TRP A 181 6.99 11.46 25.82
C TRP A 181 6.26 10.13 25.82
N TYR A 182 6.68 9.25 24.91
CA TYR A 182 6.08 7.93 24.71
C TYR A 182 7.10 6.83 24.94
N PHE A 183 6.71 5.81 25.70
CA PHE A 183 7.48 4.58 25.82
C PHE A 183 7.29 3.70 24.59
N GLN A 184 8.39 3.41 23.90
CA GLN A 184 8.41 2.72 22.60
C GLN A 184 8.58 1.20 22.72
N GLY A 185 8.52 0.65 23.93
CA GLY A 185 8.79 -0.77 24.19
C GLY A 185 10.28 -1.12 24.31
N CYS A 186 11.19 -0.21 23.97
CA CYS A 186 12.63 -0.45 24.06
C CYS A 186 13.22 -0.08 25.42
N ARG A 187 14.15 -0.89 25.90
CA ARG A 187 14.94 -0.66 27.11
C ARG A 187 16.42 -0.70 26.77
N ARG A 188 17.24 0.01 27.54
CA ARG A 188 18.70 -0.19 27.56
C ARG A 188 19.04 -1.56 28.17
N PRO A 189 20.29 -2.05 28.00
CA PRO A 189 20.74 -3.31 28.61
C PRO A 189 20.58 -3.36 30.14
N ASP A 190 20.63 -2.20 30.80
CA ASP A 190 20.38 -2.01 32.24
C ASP A 190 18.89 -2.08 32.64
N GLY A 191 17.98 -2.27 31.66
CA GLY A 191 16.54 -2.30 31.88
C GLY A 191 15.86 -0.93 31.86
N MET A 192 16.61 0.18 31.70
CA MET A 192 16.07 1.54 31.72
C MET A 192 15.18 1.82 30.49
N PRO A 193 13.92 2.27 30.67
CA PRO A 193 13.02 2.60 29.58
C PRO A 193 13.56 3.72 28.70
N LEU A 194 13.44 3.56 27.39
CA LEU A 194 13.68 4.61 26.41
C LEU A 194 12.36 5.25 25.98
N LEU A 195 12.29 6.56 26.11
CA LEU A 195 11.20 7.41 25.68
C LEU A 195 11.57 8.17 24.42
N SER A 196 10.56 8.58 23.67
CA SER A 196 10.72 9.42 22.50
C SER A 196 9.57 10.43 22.42
N LEU A 197 9.86 11.60 21.86
CA LEU A 197 8.86 12.63 21.55
C LEU A 197 7.99 12.19 20.37
N ASP A 198 6.75 12.66 20.32
CA ASP A 198 5.84 12.33 19.21
C ASP A 198 6.47 12.67 17.84
N GLY A 199 6.44 11.70 16.94
CA GLY A 199 6.97 11.83 15.57
C GLY A 199 8.49 11.93 15.43
N ARG A 200 9.27 11.78 16.51
CA ARG A 200 10.73 11.93 16.50
C ARG A 200 11.45 10.59 16.64
N PRO A 201 12.58 10.37 15.94
CA PRO A 201 13.37 9.14 16.08
C PRO A 201 14.28 9.13 17.32
N GLU A 202 14.54 10.29 17.93
CA GLU A 202 15.46 10.42 19.05
C GLU A 202 14.93 9.69 20.30
N ARG A 203 15.85 9.01 21.01
CA ARG A 203 15.52 8.19 22.18
C ARG A 203 16.29 8.68 23.39
N CYS A 204 15.56 9.03 24.45
CA CYS A 204 16.12 9.44 25.73
C CYS A 204 15.70 8.46 26.82
N SER A 205 16.60 8.13 27.74
CA SER A 205 16.22 7.31 28.89
C SER A 205 15.26 8.09 29.80
N LEU A 206 14.26 7.40 30.36
CA LEU A 206 13.32 7.98 31.33
C LEU A 206 14.06 8.70 32.46
N ALA A 207 15.16 8.13 32.97
CA ALA A 207 15.99 8.77 33.99
C ALA A 207 16.62 10.10 33.52
N ASN A 208 17.09 10.18 32.27
CA ASN A 208 17.67 11.42 31.74
C ASN A 208 16.58 12.47 31.54
N VAL A 209 15.42 12.07 31.02
CA VAL A 209 14.28 12.97 30.85
C VAL A 209 13.84 13.52 32.21
N ALA A 210 13.66 12.65 33.21
CA ALA A 210 13.27 13.07 34.55
C ALA A 210 14.32 13.98 35.23
N ALA A 211 15.61 13.73 35.00
CA ALA A 211 16.69 14.52 35.58
C ALA A 211 16.83 15.91 34.95
N HIS A 212 16.58 16.05 33.64
CA HIS A 212 16.81 17.30 32.92
C HIS A 212 15.54 18.13 32.70
N LEU A 213 14.37 17.48 32.58
CA LEU A 213 13.08 18.11 32.28
C LEU A 213 12.09 18.01 33.45
N GLY A 214 12.55 17.51 34.59
CA GLY A 214 11.74 17.34 35.80
C GLY A 214 10.84 16.10 35.78
N PRO A 215 10.12 15.85 36.89
CA PRO A 215 9.24 14.69 37.01
C PRO A 215 8.11 14.75 35.98
N LEU A 216 7.94 13.65 35.25
CA LEU A 216 6.91 13.55 34.21
C LEU A 216 5.53 13.26 34.82
N SER A 217 4.51 13.93 34.30
CA SER A 217 3.11 13.71 34.69
C SER A 217 2.38 12.84 33.67
N PRO A 218 1.52 11.88 34.07
CA PRO A 218 0.74 11.11 33.12
C PRO A 218 -0.25 12.01 32.39
N VAL A 219 -0.32 11.87 31.06
CA VAL A 219 -1.36 12.50 30.25
C VAL A 219 -2.63 11.66 30.37
N CYS A 220 -3.53 12.08 31.26
CA CYS A 220 -4.89 11.56 31.28
C CYS A 220 -5.64 12.12 30.07
N ASP A 221 -6.23 11.25 29.24
CA ASP A 221 -7.17 11.67 28.19
C ASP A 221 -8.48 12.14 28.84
N THR A 222 -8.47 13.31 29.49
CA THR A 222 -9.68 14.02 29.90
C THR A 222 -10.23 14.81 28.71
N ARG A 223 -10.81 14.10 27.72
CA ARG A 223 -11.71 14.74 26.75
C ARG A 223 -12.80 13.79 26.21
N ARG A 224 -13.77 13.50 27.08
CA ARG A 224 -15.22 13.48 26.76
C ARG A 224 -16.02 13.50 28.07
N ALA A 225 -15.98 14.64 28.75
CA ALA A 225 -16.98 15.04 29.74
C ALA A 225 -17.27 16.51 29.47
N GLY A 226 -18.25 16.79 28.62
CA GLY A 226 -18.58 18.13 28.17
C GLY A 226 -19.34 18.12 26.85
N ASP A 227 -20.59 17.66 26.89
CA ASP A 227 -21.75 18.25 26.20
C ASP A 227 -22.94 17.29 26.29
N ARG A 228 -23.62 17.34 27.43
CA ARG A 228 -25.05 17.03 27.55
C ARG A 228 -25.62 17.91 28.64
N THR A 229 -25.64 19.21 28.36
CA THR A 229 -26.58 20.13 29.02
C THR A 229 -27.60 20.52 27.95
N SER A 230 -28.65 19.71 27.83
CA SER A 230 -29.83 20.08 27.03
C SER A 230 -30.45 21.34 27.64
N PRO A 231 -30.85 22.34 26.84
CA PRO A 231 -31.72 23.40 27.33
C PRO A 231 -33.12 22.84 27.59
N PRO A 232 -33.86 23.35 28.59
CA PRO A 232 -35.25 22.98 28.80
C PRO A 232 -36.12 23.54 27.66
N GLU A 233 -36.97 22.68 27.11
CA GLU A 233 -38.04 22.99 26.17
C GLU A 233 -39.01 24.01 26.80
N PRO A 234 -39.40 25.10 26.11
CA PRO A 234 -40.49 25.94 26.60
C PRO A 234 -41.83 25.26 26.30
N ALA A 235 -42.57 24.93 27.34
CA ALA A 235 -44.00 24.68 27.24
C ALA A 235 -44.72 26.04 27.19
N GLY A 236 -45.43 26.31 26.10
CA GLY A 236 -46.24 27.51 25.89
C GLY A 236 -46.62 27.71 24.44
#